data_AF-A0A445A0E8-F1
#
_entry.id   AF-A0A445A0E8-F1
#
_cell.length_a   1.000
_cell.length_b   1.000
_cell.length_c   1.000
_cell.angle_alpha   90.00
_cell.angle_beta   90.00
_cell.angle_gamma   90.00
#
_symmetry.space_group_name_H-M   'P 1'
#
loop_
_entity.id
_entity.type
_entity.pdbx_description
1 polymer ?
#
loop_
_entity_poly.entity_id
_entity_poly.type
_entity_poly.pdbx_seq_one_letter_code
_entity_poly.pdbx_strand_id
1 'polypeptide(L)'
;MIFRELECLWMGLALETLTLFFTNNASCTTNCLAPFVKILDEEFGIVKGTMTTTHSYTGDQRLLDASHRDLRRARAAALNIVPTSTGAAKAVSLVLPKLKGKLNGIKGVTAEEVNAAFRKAAEGPLKGVLDVCNVPLVSVDFHCTDVSFTIDSSLTMVMGDDMVKVVAWYDNEWGYSQRVVDLVHLMANKWPEVAAAKGGGDPLEEFCETNPADEECKVFE
;
A
#
# COMPACT_ATOMS: atom_id res chain seq x y z
N MET A 1 -18.39 -22.68 2.62
CA MET A 1 -19.17 -21.47 2.88
C MET A 1 -18.35 -20.62 3.85
N ILE A 2 -17.93 -19.37 3.66
CA ILE A 2 -18.05 -18.31 2.64
C ILE A 2 -16.83 -17.42 2.97
N PHE A 3 -15.72 -17.49 2.22
CA PHE A 3 -14.56 -16.58 2.36
C PHE A 3 -13.78 -16.51 1.04
N ARG A 4 -14.50 -16.52 -0.09
CA ARG A 4 -13.94 -16.13 -1.39
C ARG A 4 -14.52 -14.77 -1.67
N GLU A 5 -13.62 -13.80 -1.90
CA GLU A 5 -13.93 -12.42 -2.32
C GLU A 5 -14.31 -11.46 -1.18
N LEU A 6 -13.39 -11.29 -0.21
CA LEU A 6 -13.26 -9.97 0.39
C LEU A 6 -12.63 -9.07 -0.69
N GLU A 7 -13.42 -8.13 -1.23
CA GLU A 7 -12.92 -7.11 -2.14
C GLU A 7 -11.78 -6.34 -1.45
N CYS A 8 -10.58 -6.39 -2.05
CA CYS A 8 -9.48 -5.53 -1.61
C CYS A 8 -9.84 -4.09 -1.98
N LEU A 9 -10.31 -3.33 -0.99
CA LEU A 9 -10.60 -1.92 -1.13
C LEU A 9 -9.29 -1.16 -0.94
N TRP A 10 -8.73 -0.67 -2.04
CA TRP A 10 -7.57 0.22 -2.02
C TRP A 10 -8.04 1.68 -2.04
N MET A 11 -7.45 2.51 -1.17
CA MET A 11 -7.75 3.93 -1.04
C MET A 11 -7.42 4.71 -2.32
N GLY A 12 -8.43 4.93 -3.16
CA GLY A 12 -8.33 5.72 -4.39
C GLY A 12 -8.75 5.00 -5.68
N LEU A 13 -9.15 3.73 -5.60
CA LEU A 13 -9.55 2.95 -6.80
C LEU A 13 -10.92 2.26 -6.72
N ALA A 14 -11.42 1.96 -5.51
CA ALA A 14 -12.68 1.22 -5.33
C ALA A 14 -13.65 1.86 -4.31
N LEU A 15 -13.55 3.18 -4.11
CA LEU A 15 -14.26 3.91 -3.05
C LEU A 15 -15.77 4.17 -3.34
N GLU A 16 -16.27 3.81 -4.52
CA GLU A 16 -17.66 4.08 -4.94
C GLU A 16 -18.67 3.02 -4.45
N THR A 17 -18.20 1.87 -3.97
CA THR A 17 -19.05 0.73 -3.54
C THR A 17 -18.85 0.37 -2.06
N LEU A 18 -18.76 1.37 -1.19
CA LEU A 18 -18.59 1.15 0.24
C LEU A 18 -19.93 0.83 0.93
N THR A 19 -20.47 -0.35 0.62
CA THR A 19 -21.64 -0.97 1.29
C THR A 19 -21.26 -2.21 2.10
N LEU A 20 -19.95 -2.56 2.18
CA LEU A 20 -19.46 -3.76 2.85
C LEU A 20 -19.19 -3.54 4.35
N PHE A 21 -19.72 -4.44 5.18
CA PHE A 21 -19.46 -4.50 6.63
C PHE A 21 -18.04 -5.00 7.00
N PHE A 22 -17.38 -5.71 6.09
CA PHE A 22 -16.02 -6.24 6.30
C PHE A 22 -15.14 -5.81 5.14
N THR A 23 -14.04 -5.12 5.44
CA THR A 23 -13.09 -4.63 4.43
C THR A 23 -11.70 -5.22 4.65
N ASN A 24 -10.88 -5.25 3.61
CA ASN A 24 -9.49 -5.68 3.68
C ASN A 24 -8.60 -4.59 3.06
N ASN A 25 -7.66 -4.06 3.84
CA ASN A 25 -6.72 -3.04 3.40
C ASN A 25 -5.55 -3.58 2.55
N ALA A 26 -5.70 -4.79 2.00
CA ALA A 26 -4.69 -5.53 1.26
C ALA A 26 -3.39 -5.73 2.08
N SER A 27 -2.25 -5.89 1.40
CA SER A 27 -0.94 -6.02 2.04
C SER A 27 -0.09 -4.76 1.85
N CYS A 28 0.98 -4.62 2.64
CA CYS A 28 1.98 -3.55 2.48
C CYS A 28 2.54 -3.48 1.05
N THR A 29 2.97 -4.61 0.47
CA THR A 29 3.46 -4.66 -0.92
C THR A 29 2.37 -4.29 -1.93
N THR A 30 1.11 -4.63 -1.67
CA THR A 30 -0.01 -4.26 -2.56
C THR A 30 -0.29 -2.75 -2.50
N ASN A 31 -0.19 -2.15 -1.31
CA ASN A 31 -0.35 -0.71 -1.13
C ASN A 31 0.74 0.11 -1.82
N CYS A 32 1.95 -0.43 -1.94
CA CYS A 32 3.00 0.13 -2.78
C CYS A 32 2.73 -0.10 -4.28
N LEU A 33 2.41 -1.34 -4.68
CA LEU A 33 2.38 -1.73 -6.10
C LEU A 33 1.11 -1.27 -6.85
N ALA A 34 -0.06 -1.24 -6.20
CA ALA A 34 -1.31 -0.87 -6.85
C ALA A 34 -1.31 0.56 -7.44
N PRO A 35 -1.00 1.62 -6.67
CA PRO A 35 -0.89 2.98 -7.21
C PRO A 35 0.22 3.11 -8.23
N PHE A 36 1.35 2.45 -7.98
CA PHE A 36 2.48 2.41 -8.90
C PHE A 36 2.04 1.91 -10.30
N VAL A 37 1.34 0.77 -10.34
CA VAL A 37 0.87 0.16 -11.58
C VAL A 37 -0.21 1.01 -12.22
N LYS A 38 -1.10 1.62 -11.43
CA LYS A 38 -2.14 2.52 -11.93
C LYS A 38 -1.54 3.68 -12.74
N ILE A 39 -0.55 4.38 -12.19
CA ILE A 39 0.08 5.54 -12.85
C ILE A 39 0.67 5.12 -14.20
N LEU A 40 1.41 4.01 -14.21
CA LEU A 40 2.05 3.51 -15.42
C LEU A 40 1.05 3.02 -16.46
N ASP A 41 -0.04 2.37 -16.04
CA ASP A 41 -1.08 1.90 -16.97
C ASP A 41 -1.88 3.07 -17.57
N GLU A 42 -2.21 4.08 -16.76
CA GLU A 42 -2.96 5.25 -17.21
C GLU A 42 -2.15 6.14 -18.15
N GLU A 43 -0.85 6.31 -17.91
CA GLU A 43 0.01 7.18 -18.72
C GLU A 43 0.64 6.46 -19.92
N PHE A 44 1.04 5.19 -19.78
CA PHE A 44 1.81 4.46 -20.80
C PHE A 44 1.15 3.15 -21.29
N GLY A 45 0.22 2.59 -20.53
CA GLY A 45 -0.44 1.31 -20.79
C GLY A 45 0.48 0.13 -20.49
N ILE A 46 0.14 -0.73 -19.51
CA ILE A 46 0.99 -1.88 -19.17
C ILE A 46 0.59 -3.12 -19.96
N VAL A 47 1.60 -3.76 -20.55
CA VAL A 47 1.45 -4.99 -21.35
C VAL A 47 1.80 -6.23 -20.56
N LYS A 48 2.99 -6.23 -19.98
CA LYS A 48 3.49 -7.32 -19.13
C LYS A 48 4.41 -6.72 -18.10
N GLY A 49 4.30 -7.21 -16.88
CA GLY A 49 5.14 -6.79 -15.78
C GLY A 49 5.54 -8.01 -14.98
N THR A 50 6.76 -7.98 -14.47
CA THR A 50 7.17 -8.83 -13.37
C THR A 50 7.58 -7.91 -12.23
N MET A 51 7.31 -8.35 -11.00
CA MET A 51 7.71 -7.62 -9.81
C MET A 51 8.52 -8.56 -8.92
N THR A 52 9.55 -8.01 -8.29
CA THR A 52 10.28 -8.65 -7.20
C THR A 52 10.32 -7.67 -6.05
N THR A 53 10.00 -8.13 -4.85
CA THR A 53 10.13 -7.31 -3.63
C THR A 53 11.29 -7.87 -2.83
N THR A 54 12.30 -7.05 -2.58
CA THR A 54 13.26 -7.29 -1.51
C THR A 54 12.60 -6.80 -0.24
N HIS A 55 12.30 -7.71 0.68
CA HIS A 55 11.46 -7.42 1.85
C HIS A 55 12.24 -7.71 3.13
N SER A 56 12.16 -6.82 4.12
CA SER A 56 12.67 -7.07 5.48
C SER A 56 12.02 -8.30 6.08
N TYR A 57 12.71 -9.06 6.92
CA TYR A 57 12.06 -10.22 7.54
C TYR A 57 10.97 -9.78 8.53
N THR A 58 9.93 -10.59 8.71
CA THR A 58 8.80 -10.28 9.60
C THR A 58 8.65 -11.30 10.72
N GLY A 59 7.69 -11.07 11.63
CA GLY A 59 7.42 -11.98 12.76
C GLY A 59 7.00 -13.41 12.40
N ASP A 60 6.64 -13.67 11.14
CA ASP A 60 6.36 -15.03 10.63
C ASP A 60 7.64 -15.87 10.44
N GLN A 61 8.79 -15.22 10.24
CA GLN A 61 10.08 -15.90 10.02
C GLN A 61 10.77 -16.28 11.33
N ARG A 62 11.70 -17.24 11.25
CA ARG A 62 12.39 -17.79 12.43
C ARG A 62 13.75 -17.12 12.67
N LEU A 63 14.07 -16.83 13.93
CA LEU A 63 15.38 -16.29 14.32
C LEU A 63 16.51 -17.32 14.14
N LEU A 64 16.25 -18.56 14.54
CA LEU A 64 17.10 -19.73 14.33
C LEU A 64 16.34 -20.74 13.46
N ASP A 65 17.05 -21.72 12.90
CA ASP A 65 16.42 -22.78 12.12
C ASP A 65 15.35 -23.51 12.98
N ALA A 66 14.07 -23.45 12.57
CA ALA A 66 12.94 -24.00 13.32
C ALA A 66 11.76 -24.36 12.39
N SER A 67 10.79 -25.12 12.90
CA SER A 67 9.67 -25.62 12.08
C SER A 67 8.82 -24.47 11.51
N HIS A 68 8.49 -24.58 10.23
CA HIS A 68 7.63 -23.66 9.51
C HIS A 68 6.98 -24.37 8.31
N ARG A 69 5.76 -23.97 7.92
CA ARG A 69 5.01 -24.57 6.79
C ARG A 69 5.73 -24.41 5.44
N ASP A 70 6.36 -23.26 5.24
CA ASP A 70 7.29 -22.98 4.15
C ASP A 70 8.70 -23.31 4.64
N LEU A 71 9.31 -24.35 4.08
CA LEU A 71 10.63 -24.84 4.45
C LEU A 71 11.75 -23.82 4.22
N ARG A 72 11.55 -22.84 3.33
CA ARG A 72 12.55 -21.78 3.12
C ARG A 72 12.53 -20.78 4.27
N ARG A 73 11.35 -20.47 4.81
CA ARG A 73 11.14 -19.61 5.99
C ARG A 73 11.47 -20.31 7.33
N ALA A 74 11.70 -21.62 7.29
CA ALA A 74 12.20 -22.38 8.44
C ALA A 74 13.66 -22.03 8.79
N ARG A 75 14.38 -21.35 7.89
CA ARG A 75 15.80 -20.99 8.08
C ARG A 75 15.96 -19.66 8.82
N ALA A 76 17.06 -19.50 9.54
CA ALA A 76 17.42 -18.30 10.30
C ALA A 76 17.35 -17.03 9.44
N ALA A 77 16.38 -16.16 9.74
CA ALA A 77 15.99 -15.04 8.89
C ALA A 77 17.10 -13.99 8.71
N ALA A 78 17.82 -13.67 9.80
CA ALA A 78 18.85 -12.63 9.79
C ALA A 78 20.16 -13.03 9.08
N LEU A 79 20.30 -14.30 8.68
CA LEU A 79 21.51 -14.83 8.04
C LEU A 79 21.28 -15.24 6.58
N ASN A 80 20.05 -15.21 6.08
CA ASN A 80 19.70 -15.78 4.78
C ASN A 80 18.89 -14.80 3.92
N ILE A 81 19.14 -14.81 2.61
CA ILE A 81 18.19 -14.30 1.61
C ILE A 81 17.21 -15.42 1.32
N VAL A 82 15.92 -15.24 1.66
CA VAL A 82 14.89 -16.29 1.61
C VAL A 82 13.92 -16.02 0.45
N PRO A 83 13.98 -16.77 -0.67
CA PRO A 83 13.07 -16.55 -1.79
C PRO A 83 11.69 -17.14 -1.51
N THR A 84 10.64 -16.35 -1.66
CA THR A 84 9.24 -16.74 -1.37
C THR A 84 8.30 -16.22 -2.46
N SER A 85 7.13 -16.85 -2.61
CA SER A 85 6.10 -16.37 -3.53
C SER A 85 5.23 -15.32 -2.83
N THR A 86 4.82 -14.27 -3.56
CA THR A 86 3.92 -13.23 -3.06
C THR A 86 2.64 -13.18 -3.88
N GLY A 87 1.52 -12.92 -3.19
CA GLY A 87 0.21 -12.69 -3.81
C GLY A 87 0.01 -11.27 -4.31
N ALA A 88 0.92 -10.32 -4.01
CA ALA A 88 0.73 -8.89 -4.29
C ALA A 88 0.45 -8.60 -5.77
N ALA A 89 1.23 -9.20 -6.69
CA ALA A 89 0.99 -9.06 -8.13
C ALA A 89 -0.40 -9.56 -8.56
N LYS A 90 -0.89 -10.65 -7.95
CA LYS A 90 -2.24 -11.15 -8.21
C LYS A 90 -3.31 -10.22 -7.62
N ALA A 91 -3.09 -9.69 -6.42
CA ALA A 91 -4.00 -8.75 -5.78
C ALA A 91 -4.16 -7.45 -6.60
N VAL A 92 -3.10 -6.93 -7.20
CA VAL A 92 -3.18 -5.76 -8.09
C VAL A 92 -4.12 -6.01 -9.28
N SER A 93 -4.12 -7.21 -9.87
CA SER A 93 -5.07 -7.55 -10.94
C SER A 93 -6.53 -7.70 -10.50
N LEU A 94 -6.79 -7.85 -9.18
CA LEU A 94 -8.14 -7.77 -8.61
C LEU A 94 -8.58 -6.31 -8.43
N VAL A 95 -7.67 -5.44 -8.00
CA VAL A 95 -7.94 -4.00 -7.81
C VAL A 95 -8.03 -3.25 -9.14
N LEU A 96 -7.32 -3.72 -10.18
CA LEU A 96 -7.32 -3.15 -11.53
C LEU A 96 -7.75 -4.21 -12.57
N PRO A 97 -9.06 -4.47 -12.73
CA PRO A 97 -9.57 -5.56 -13.57
C PRO A 97 -9.18 -5.46 -15.05
N LYS A 98 -8.91 -4.25 -15.55
CA LYS A 98 -8.49 -3.98 -16.94
C LYS A 98 -7.14 -4.60 -17.29
N LEU A 99 -6.31 -4.89 -16.28
CA LEU A 99 -4.97 -5.46 -16.40
C LEU A 99 -4.97 -7.00 -16.42
N LYS A 100 -6.13 -7.64 -16.34
CA LYS A 100 -6.24 -9.10 -16.35
C LYS A 100 -5.99 -9.65 -17.77
N GLY A 101 -4.76 -10.13 -18.02
CA GLY A 101 -4.43 -10.97 -19.18
C GLY A 101 -4.34 -10.25 -20.53
N LYS A 102 -4.03 -8.94 -20.58
CA LYS A 102 -3.86 -8.20 -21.84
C LYS A 102 -2.38 -8.06 -22.21
N LEU A 103 -2.04 -8.38 -23.47
CA LEU A 103 -0.69 -8.38 -24.07
C LEU A 103 -0.75 -7.67 -25.46
N ASN A 104 -0.21 -6.45 -25.63
CA ASN A 104 0.39 -5.88 -26.87
C ASN A 104 1.06 -4.51 -26.61
N GLY A 105 2.25 -4.28 -27.22
CA GLY A 105 3.36 -3.38 -26.84
C GLY A 105 3.17 -1.86 -26.66
N ILE A 106 4.06 -1.26 -25.86
CA ILE A 106 4.31 0.19 -25.70
C ILE A 106 5.44 0.60 -26.67
N LYS A 107 5.44 1.83 -27.20
CA LYS A 107 6.50 2.31 -28.10
C LYS A 107 7.03 3.67 -27.64
N GLY A 108 8.32 3.75 -27.29
CA GLY A 108 9.09 5.00 -27.24
C GLY A 108 8.96 5.83 -25.96
N VAL A 109 9.20 5.22 -24.80
CA VAL A 109 9.15 5.91 -23.48
C VAL A 109 10.57 6.14 -22.94
N THR A 110 10.82 7.31 -22.35
CA THR A 110 12.08 7.67 -21.70
C THR A 110 11.99 7.57 -20.17
N ALA A 111 13.13 7.47 -19.49
CA ALA A 111 13.18 7.43 -18.02
C ALA A 111 12.65 8.74 -17.41
N GLU A 112 12.91 9.86 -18.08
CA GLU A 112 12.45 11.20 -17.70
C GLU A 112 10.93 11.30 -17.76
N GLU A 113 10.29 10.78 -18.81
CA GLU A 113 8.83 10.75 -18.93
C GLU A 113 8.20 9.89 -17.84
N VAL A 114 8.77 8.72 -17.55
CA VAL A 114 8.30 7.84 -16.47
C VAL A 114 8.40 8.56 -15.13
N ASN A 115 9.55 9.16 -14.84
CA ASN A 115 9.78 9.90 -13.60
C ASN A 115 8.86 11.12 -13.50
N ALA A 116 8.60 11.82 -14.60
CA ALA A 116 7.68 12.96 -14.64
C ALA A 116 6.24 12.53 -14.35
N ALA A 117 5.79 11.39 -14.87
CA ALA A 117 4.48 10.82 -14.55
C ALA A 117 4.32 10.57 -13.04
N PHE A 118 5.33 9.99 -12.40
CA PHE A 118 5.32 9.79 -10.95
C PHE A 118 5.33 11.11 -10.17
N ARG A 119 6.13 12.10 -10.58
CA ARG A 119 6.14 13.43 -9.92
C ARG A 119 4.79 14.13 -10.02
N LYS A 120 4.18 14.12 -11.21
CA LYS A 120 2.84 14.66 -11.44
C LYS A 120 1.79 13.96 -10.56
N ALA A 121 1.87 12.64 -10.40
CA ALA A 121 0.98 11.89 -9.53
C ALA A 121 1.20 12.22 -8.04
N ALA A 122 2.47 12.39 -7.61
CA ALA A 122 2.85 12.76 -6.25
C ALA A 122 2.38 14.16 -5.85
N GLU A 123 2.43 15.12 -6.78
CA GLU A 123 1.95 16.49 -6.55
C GLU A 123 0.43 16.62 -6.65
N GLY A 124 -0.24 15.66 -7.29
CA GLY A 124 -1.68 15.66 -7.56
C GLY A 124 -2.45 14.60 -6.77
N PRO A 125 -3.05 13.60 -7.45
CA PRO A 125 -4.04 12.70 -6.85
C PRO A 125 -3.47 11.75 -5.77
N LEU A 126 -2.15 11.57 -5.70
CA LEU A 126 -1.48 10.71 -4.73
C LEU A 126 -0.63 11.49 -3.73
N LYS A 127 -0.89 12.79 -3.56
CA LYS A 127 -0.22 13.61 -2.56
C LYS A 127 -0.41 13.01 -1.16
N GLY A 128 0.70 12.79 -0.46
CA GLY A 128 0.73 12.13 0.86
C GLY A 128 0.70 10.59 0.82
N VAL A 129 0.53 9.99 -0.36
CA VAL A 129 0.55 8.54 -0.58
C VAL A 129 1.80 8.10 -1.36
N LEU A 130 2.27 8.94 -2.28
CA LEU A 130 3.44 8.73 -3.13
C LEU A 130 4.44 9.86 -2.92
N ASP A 131 5.72 9.51 -2.83
CA ASP A 131 6.84 10.45 -2.93
C ASP A 131 7.82 10.05 -4.05
N VAL A 132 8.64 10.99 -4.52
CA VAL A 132 9.66 10.74 -5.55
C VAL A 132 11.01 11.32 -5.12
N CYS A 133 11.96 10.43 -4.85
CA CYS A 133 13.32 10.78 -4.44
C CYS A 133 14.30 10.63 -5.62
N ASN A 134 15.28 11.52 -5.69
CA ASN A 134 16.44 11.44 -6.60
C ASN A 134 17.78 11.48 -5.86
N VAL A 135 17.75 11.44 -4.53
CA VAL A 135 18.92 11.37 -3.66
C VAL A 135 19.28 9.89 -3.51
N PRO A 136 20.58 9.51 -3.54
CA PRO A 136 21.02 8.13 -3.42
C PRO A 136 20.89 7.61 -1.97
N LEU A 137 19.65 7.43 -1.52
CA LEU A 137 19.28 6.91 -0.21
C LEU A 137 19.27 5.38 -0.18
N VAL A 138 19.28 4.82 1.02
CA VAL A 138 19.21 3.37 1.27
C VAL A 138 18.06 3.04 2.23
N SER A 139 17.84 1.75 2.51
CA SER A 139 16.63 1.27 3.20
C SER A 139 16.32 1.98 4.52
N VAL A 140 17.34 2.28 5.35
CA VAL A 140 17.14 2.89 6.67
C VAL A 140 16.62 4.32 6.58
N ASP A 141 16.88 5.03 5.48
CA ASP A 141 16.46 6.42 5.29
C ASP A 141 14.94 6.54 5.03
N PHE A 142 14.29 5.42 4.68
CA PHE A 142 12.85 5.35 4.45
C PHE A 142 12.05 4.87 5.67
N HIS A 143 12.72 4.60 6.79
CA HIS A 143 12.04 4.21 8.02
C HIS A 143 11.10 5.32 8.51
N CYS A 144 9.92 4.93 8.99
CA CYS A 144 8.90 5.85 9.49
C CYS A 144 8.43 6.89 8.47
N THR A 145 8.45 6.56 7.18
CA THR A 145 7.88 7.41 6.14
C THR A 145 6.36 7.21 6.05
N ASP A 146 5.60 8.31 6.05
CA ASP A 146 4.11 8.26 6.08
C ASP A 146 3.48 7.89 4.72
N VAL A 147 4.26 7.97 3.64
CA VAL A 147 3.82 7.60 2.29
C VAL A 147 3.77 6.09 2.13
N SER A 148 2.91 5.60 1.24
CA SER A 148 2.81 4.17 0.93
C SER A 148 4.02 3.65 0.18
N PHE A 149 4.65 4.52 -0.62
CA PHE A 149 5.85 4.20 -1.38
C PHE A 149 6.56 5.45 -1.86
N THR A 150 7.87 5.34 -2.02
CA THR A 150 8.74 6.37 -2.60
C THR A 150 9.41 5.82 -3.85
N ILE A 151 9.26 6.50 -4.99
CA ILE A 151 9.97 6.15 -6.22
C ILE A 151 11.42 6.61 -6.13
N ASP A 152 12.36 5.70 -6.38
CA ASP A 152 13.75 6.06 -6.60
C ASP A 152 13.97 6.39 -8.08
N SER A 153 13.79 7.67 -8.40
CA SER A 153 13.87 8.17 -9.77
C SER A 153 15.27 8.06 -10.38
N SER A 154 16.30 7.89 -9.55
CA SER A 154 17.69 7.70 -10.01
C SER A 154 17.95 6.29 -10.56
N LEU A 155 17.10 5.32 -10.18
CA LEU A 155 17.20 3.91 -10.56
C LEU A 155 16.21 3.51 -11.66
N THR A 156 15.41 4.45 -12.16
CA THR A 156 14.53 4.23 -13.32
C THR A 156 15.38 3.98 -14.56
N MET A 157 15.13 2.84 -15.21
CA MET A 157 15.83 2.43 -16.41
C MET A 157 14.84 2.04 -17.50
N VAL A 158 15.14 2.45 -18.73
CA VAL A 158 14.47 1.95 -19.92
C VAL A 158 15.43 1.01 -20.65
N MET A 159 14.96 -0.20 -20.95
CA MET A 159 15.70 -1.25 -21.64
C MET A 159 15.03 -1.50 -23.00
N GLY A 160 15.74 -1.21 -24.08
CA GLY A 160 15.15 -1.22 -25.42
C GLY A 160 14.06 -0.16 -25.55
N ASP A 161 13.01 -0.45 -26.31
CA ASP A 161 11.97 0.53 -26.65
C ASP A 161 10.70 0.41 -25.80
N ASP A 162 10.52 -0.73 -25.10
CA ASP A 162 9.23 -1.13 -24.51
C ASP A 162 9.31 -1.73 -23.09
N MET A 163 10.50 -1.79 -22.49
CA MET A 163 10.68 -2.36 -21.15
C MET A 163 11.24 -1.33 -20.17
N VAL A 164 10.46 -1.02 -19.14
CA VAL A 164 10.87 -0.09 -18.07
C VAL A 164 11.08 -0.87 -16.77
N LYS A 165 12.17 -0.59 -16.08
CA LYS A 165 12.42 -1.00 -14.71
C LYS A 165 12.40 0.25 -13.82
N VAL A 166 11.52 0.25 -12.83
CA VAL A 166 11.44 1.31 -11.82
C VAL A 166 11.62 0.65 -10.44
N VAL A 167 12.25 1.38 -9.53
CA VAL A 167 12.47 0.93 -8.15
C VAL A 167 11.64 1.80 -7.21
N ALA A 168 10.98 1.16 -6.26
CA ALA A 168 10.21 1.84 -5.22
C ALA A 168 10.58 1.28 -3.85
N TRP A 169 10.71 2.18 -2.89
CA TRP A 169 10.89 1.88 -1.47
C TRP A 169 9.55 1.98 -0.75
N TYR A 170 9.36 1.19 0.29
CA TYR A 170 8.24 1.33 1.22
C TYR A 170 8.64 0.82 2.59
N ASP A 171 8.27 1.54 3.64
CA ASP A 171 8.28 1.01 4.99
C ASP A 171 7.07 0.06 5.14
N ASN A 172 7.36 -1.24 5.27
CA ASN A 172 6.32 -2.27 5.30
C ASN A 172 5.47 -2.25 6.58
N GLU A 173 5.88 -1.51 7.62
CA GLU A 173 5.16 -1.37 8.88
C GLU A 173 4.49 0.00 8.96
N TRP A 174 5.26 1.08 8.81
CA TRP A 174 4.78 2.43 9.07
C TRP A 174 3.81 2.94 8.00
N GLY A 175 4.25 3.01 6.73
CA GLY A 175 3.42 3.52 5.64
C GLY A 175 2.14 2.70 5.45
N TYR A 176 2.21 1.37 5.66
CA TYR A 176 1.02 0.51 5.66
C TYR A 176 0.07 0.85 6.82
N SER A 177 0.60 1.07 8.04
CA SER A 177 -0.21 1.44 9.19
C SER A 177 -0.93 2.79 9.00
N GLN A 178 -0.27 3.76 8.37
CA GLN A 178 -0.91 5.03 7.98
C GLN A 178 -2.10 4.79 7.05
N ARG A 179 -1.95 3.92 6.04
CA ARG A 179 -3.08 3.54 5.15
C ARG A 179 -4.22 2.83 5.87
N VAL A 180 -3.96 2.11 6.97
CA VAL A 180 -5.02 1.52 7.79
C VAL A 180 -5.81 2.62 8.48
N VAL A 181 -5.14 3.59 9.09
CA VAL A 181 -5.79 4.75 9.74
C VAL A 181 -6.62 5.54 8.73
N ASP A 182 -6.04 5.84 7.57
CA ASP A 182 -6.73 6.56 6.51
C ASP A 182 -7.98 5.81 6.01
N LEU A 183 -7.90 4.48 5.86
CA LEU A 183 -9.06 3.66 5.48
C LEU A 183 -10.16 3.74 6.54
N VAL A 184 -9.81 3.65 7.82
CA VAL A 184 -10.78 3.78 8.92
C VAL A 184 -11.45 5.16 8.89
N HIS A 185 -10.67 6.23 8.71
CA HIS A 185 -11.22 7.58 8.63
C HIS A 185 -12.16 7.75 7.42
N LEU A 186 -11.80 7.19 6.26
CA LEU A 186 -12.66 7.16 5.07
C LEU A 186 -13.95 6.36 5.28
N MET A 187 -13.87 5.22 5.97
CA MET A 187 -15.03 4.41 6.32
C MET A 187 -15.97 5.14 7.28
N ALA A 188 -15.42 5.78 8.32
CA ALA A 188 -16.18 6.54 9.30
C ALA A 188 -16.94 7.71 8.63
N ASN A 189 -16.26 8.48 7.78
CA ASN A 189 -16.87 9.61 7.05
C ASN A 189 -17.98 9.19 6.08
N LYS A 190 -17.96 7.94 5.62
CA LYS A 190 -18.99 7.37 4.73
C LYS A 190 -20.03 6.54 5.49
N TRP A 191 -19.88 6.38 6.81
CA TRP A 191 -20.80 5.58 7.60
C TRP A 191 -22.15 6.31 7.73
N PRO A 192 -23.27 5.68 7.33
CA PRO A 192 -24.58 6.34 7.26
C PRO A 192 -25.02 6.99 8.57
N GLU A 193 -24.65 6.42 9.72
CA GLU A 193 -25.06 6.89 11.04
C GLU A 193 -24.13 8.00 11.60
N VAL A 194 -22.85 8.02 11.20
CA VAL A 194 -21.88 9.05 11.64
C VAL A 194 -22.10 10.36 10.89
N ALA A 195 -22.52 10.32 9.62
CA ALA A 195 -22.88 11.52 8.87
C ALA A 195 -24.03 12.34 9.51
N ALA A 196 -24.82 11.71 10.41
CA ALA A 196 -25.86 12.36 11.19
C ALA A 196 -25.36 12.92 12.54
N ALA A 197 -24.23 12.42 13.06
CA ALA A 197 -23.61 12.89 14.30
C ALA A 197 -22.63 14.05 14.00
N LYS A 198 -23.17 15.27 13.90
CA LYS A 198 -22.36 16.50 13.81
C LYS A 198 -21.85 16.95 15.19
N GLY A 199 -21.15 16.09 15.90
CA GLY A 199 -20.31 16.43 17.05
C GLY A 199 -18.86 16.23 16.63
N GLY A 200 -18.08 17.31 16.55
CA GLY A 200 -16.68 17.26 16.13
C GLY A 200 -15.70 16.88 17.23
N GLY A 201 -16.20 16.49 18.41
CA GLY A 201 -15.40 16.11 19.58
C GLY A 201 -15.13 14.61 19.65
N ASP A 202 -14.18 14.23 20.50
CA ASP A 202 -14.01 12.83 20.90
C ASP A 202 -15.34 12.34 21.53
N PRO A 203 -15.95 11.26 21.03
CA PRO A 203 -17.18 10.72 21.62
C PRO A 203 -17.06 10.41 23.12
N LEU A 204 -15.85 10.10 23.59
CA LEU A 204 -15.57 9.92 25.02
C LEU A 204 -15.59 11.25 25.78
N GLU A 205 -15.07 12.33 25.21
CA GLU A 205 -15.16 13.67 25.80
C GLU A 205 -16.63 14.12 25.90
N GLU A 206 -17.41 14.00 24.81
CA GLU A 206 -18.83 14.36 24.81
C GLU A 206 -19.66 13.51 25.80
N PHE A 207 -19.32 12.22 25.94
CA PHE A 207 -19.93 11.34 26.94
C PHE A 207 -19.54 11.77 28.37
N CYS A 208 -18.27 12.10 28.61
CA CYS A 208 -17.78 12.50 29.93
C CYS A 208 -18.24 13.89 30.38
N GLU A 209 -18.56 14.80 29.45
CA GLU A 209 -19.24 16.06 29.76
C GLU A 209 -20.62 15.85 30.39
N THR A 210 -21.34 14.81 29.96
CA THR A 210 -22.69 14.51 30.45
C THR A 210 -22.72 13.49 31.59
N ASN A 211 -21.70 12.63 31.71
CA ASN A 211 -21.60 11.57 32.72
C ASN A 211 -20.23 11.57 33.45
N PRO A 212 -19.86 12.66 34.15
CA PRO A 212 -18.51 12.80 34.73
C PRO A 212 -18.19 11.84 35.87
N ALA A 213 -19.19 11.15 36.44
CA ALA A 213 -19.00 10.20 37.54
C ALA A 213 -18.70 8.76 37.06
N ASP A 214 -18.84 8.51 35.75
CA ASP A 214 -18.62 7.19 35.16
C ASP A 214 -17.15 6.76 35.25
N GLU A 215 -16.90 5.46 35.36
CA GLU A 215 -15.55 4.91 35.53
C GLU A 215 -14.67 5.13 34.31
N GLU A 216 -15.28 5.14 33.11
CA GLU A 216 -14.59 5.42 31.84
C GLU A 216 -14.08 6.87 31.73
N CYS A 217 -14.64 7.79 32.53
CA CYS A 217 -14.28 9.21 32.53
C CYS A 217 -13.20 9.59 33.55
N LYS A 218 -12.72 8.62 34.34
CA LYS A 218 -11.74 8.86 35.43
C LYS A 218 -10.28 8.91 34.97
N VAL A 219 -10.01 8.88 33.66
CA VAL A 219 -8.64 8.82 33.10
C VAL A 219 -7.96 10.21 33.01
N PHE A 220 -8.64 11.29 33.45
CA PHE A 220 -8.11 12.66 33.44
C PHE A 220 -7.71 13.23 34.82
N GLU A 221 -7.45 12.39 35.83
CA GLU A 221 -6.75 12.81 37.07
C GLU A 221 -5.28 12.39 37.09
#